data_AF-A0A0R3T9S1-F1
#
_entry.id   AF-A0A0R3T9S1-F1
#
_cell.length_a   1.000
_cell.length_b   1.000
_cell.length_c   1.000
_cell.angle_alpha   90.00
_cell.angle_beta   90.00
_cell.angle_gamma   90.00
#
_symmetry.space_group_name_H-M   'P 1'
#
loop_
_entity.id
_entity.type
_entity.pdbx_description
1 polymer ?
#
loop_
_entity_poly.entity_id
_entity_poly.type
_entity_poly.pdbx_seq_one_letter_code
_entity_poly.pdbx_strand_id
1 'polypeptide(L)'
;MPNTANPLYSNLKPSSKSLQVQVEMLDSTRQHFQISSRSSGQDLYLALIDRLGILEADYFDLEYVNKDGYTCWLDHLKPLCKQHNAEKEYIFVFCVKFYAPHPNLLEDEYTRYLVSLQIKRDLHRGQLQCSENTAALLAAFIVQAELGDFLEDTFLDHAYLAGLRLVPSATPEFLDKVMECHRSLIGQTPTEADSSLLDTARKVEMYGIRLKPVRVSSLLRFYLA
;
A
#
# COMPACT_ATOMS: atom_id res chain seq x y z
N MET A 1 -53.12 29.05 40.62
CA MET A 1 -51.87 29.20 41.39
C MET A 1 -51.82 28.09 42.44
N PRO A 2 -50.67 27.47 42.76
CA PRO A 2 -49.51 27.16 41.88
C PRO A 2 -48.81 25.80 42.18
N ASN A 3 -47.85 25.44 41.29
CA ASN A 3 -46.59 24.68 41.48
C ASN A 3 -46.61 23.17 41.81
N THR A 4 -45.69 22.30 41.33
CA THR A 4 -44.26 22.47 40.93
C THR A 4 -43.76 21.31 40.06
N ALA A 5 -42.68 21.59 39.32
CA ALA A 5 -41.87 20.83 38.35
C ALA A 5 -41.42 19.38 38.64
N ASN A 6 -41.19 18.60 37.56
CA ASN A 6 -39.85 18.08 37.21
C ASN A 6 -39.80 17.48 35.78
N PRO A 7 -39.05 18.07 34.82
CA PRO A 7 -38.69 17.42 33.57
C PRO A 7 -37.29 16.77 33.71
N LEU A 8 -37.24 15.53 34.20
CA LEU A 8 -36.00 14.72 34.22
C LEU A 8 -36.01 13.71 33.08
N TYR A 9 -35.84 14.20 31.86
CA TYR A 9 -35.13 13.50 30.77
C TYR A 9 -34.47 14.54 29.87
N SER A 10 -33.58 15.32 30.47
CA SER A 10 -32.61 16.12 29.73
C SER A 10 -31.48 15.21 29.21
N ASN A 11 -31.01 15.53 28.01
CA ASN A 11 -29.78 15.06 27.37
C ASN A 11 -29.84 13.74 26.59
N LEU A 12 -30.59 13.73 25.49
CA LEU A 12 -30.07 13.08 24.28
C LEU A 12 -28.80 13.85 23.88
N LYS A 13 -27.63 13.27 24.16
CA LYS A 13 -26.33 13.75 23.68
C LYS A 13 -26.45 14.00 22.16
N PRO A 14 -25.94 15.13 21.64
CA PRO A 14 -26.00 15.40 20.21
C PRO A 14 -25.29 14.27 19.46
N SER A 15 -25.87 13.87 18.33
CA SER A 15 -25.37 12.82 17.44
C SER A 15 -23.84 12.89 17.34
N SER A 16 -23.16 11.79 17.62
CA SER A 16 -21.72 11.72 17.38
C SER A 16 -21.54 11.96 15.88
N LYS A 17 -21.04 13.14 15.49
CA LYS A 17 -20.73 13.44 14.09
C LYS A 17 -19.90 12.28 13.55
N SER A 18 -20.37 11.64 12.48
CA SER A 18 -19.63 10.57 11.80
C SER A 18 -18.65 11.17 10.79
N LEU A 19 -17.47 10.57 10.68
CA LEU A 19 -16.49 10.86 9.64
C LEU A 19 -16.58 9.81 8.54
N GLN A 20 -16.57 10.25 7.29
CA GLN A 20 -16.35 9.37 6.15
C GLN A 20 -14.86 9.29 5.87
N VAL A 21 -14.34 8.08 5.83
CA VAL A 21 -12.91 7.79 5.63
C VAL A 21 -12.76 6.85 4.45
N GLN A 22 -11.76 7.13 3.62
CA GLN A 22 -11.34 6.28 2.51
C GLN A 22 -9.97 5.68 2.82
N VAL A 23 -9.82 4.38 2.56
CA VAL A 23 -8.54 3.68 2.61
C VAL A 23 -8.23 3.16 1.21
N GLU A 24 -7.15 3.66 0.60
CA GLU A 24 -6.57 3.12 -0.62
C GLU A 24 -5.76 1.87 -0.30
N MET A 25 -6.09 0.77 -0.97
CA MET A 25 -5.52 -0.56 -0.74
C MET A 25 -4.26 -0.81 -1.57
N LEU A 26 -3.65 -1.98 -1.37
CA LEU A 26 -2.45 -2.43 -2.10
C LEU A 26 -2.67 -2.67 -3.59
N ASP A 27 -3.87 -3.08 -3.97
CA ASP A 27 -4.34 -3.23 -5.35
C ASP A 27 -4.92 -1.92 -5.95
N SER A 28 -4.77 -0.79 -5.27
CA SER A 28 -5.35 0.53 -5.64
C SER A 28 -6.87 0.63 -5.56
N THR A 29 -7.57 -0.38 -5.04
CA THR A 29 -9.00 -0.26 -4.72
C THR A 29 -9.21 0.66 -3.52
N ARG A 30 -10.43 1.18 -3.35
CA ARG A 30 -10.77 2.06 -2.21
C ARG A 30 -11.84 1.44 -1.34
N GLN A 31 -11.53 1.30 -0.06
CA GLN A 31 -12.48 0.91 0.96
C GLN A 31 -13.02 2.12 1.71
N HIS A 32 -14.32 2.10 1.97
CA HIS A 32 -15.02 3.18 2.67
C HIS A 32 -15.37 2.75 4.10
N PHE A 33 -15.20 3.70 5.02
CA PHE A 33 -15.52 3.53 6.43
C PHE A 33 -16.32 4.74 6.91
N GLN A 34 -17.32 4.47 7.75
CA GLN A 34 -18.04 5.50 8.49
C GLN A 34 -17.79 5.25 9.98
N ILE A 35 -17.04 6.15 10.61
CA ILE A 35 -16.61 6.01 12.00
C ILE A 35 -16.97 7.25 12.81
N SER A 36 -16.91 7.15 14.13
CA SER A 36 -17.17 8.29 15.01
C SER A 36 -16.09 9.35 14.85
N SER A 37 -16.46 10.64 14.92
CA SER A 37 -15.48 11.74 14.95
C SER A 37 -14.52 11.72 16.15
N ARG A 38 -14.84 10.92 17.16
CA ARG A 38 -13.97 10.68 18.33
C ARG A 38 -13.07 9.46 18.16
N SER A 39 -13.25 8.67 17.10
CA SER A 39 -12.44 7.48 16.83
C SER A 39 -10.96 7.84 16.71
N SER A 40 -10.15 7.02 17.34
CA SER A 40 -8.70 7.01 17.28
C SER A 40 -8.20 6.42 15.96
N GLY A 41 -6.90 6.56 15.70
CA GLY A 41 -6.25 5.80 14.63
C GLY A 41 -6.42 4.29 14.82
N GLN A 42 -6.27 3.81 16.05
CA GLN A 42 -6.46 2.39 16.38
C GLN A 42 -7.83 1.87 15.96
N ASP A 43 -8.90 2.64 16.17
CA ASP A 43 -10.26 2.21 15.82
C ASP A 43 -10.42 2.01 14.30
N LEU A 44 -9.84 2.90 13.48
CA LEU A 44 -9.83 2.76 12.03
C LEU A 44 -8.99 1.55 11.60
N TYR A 45 -7.80 1.40 12.17
CA TYR A 45 -6.90 0.31 11.85
C TYR A 45 -7.54 -1.05 12.18
N LEU A 46 -8.11 -1.22 13.38
CA LEU A 46 -8.78 -2.46 13.76
C LEU A 46 -9.99 -2.75 12.87
N ALA A 47 -10.78 -1.75 12.51
CA ALA A 47 -11.91 -1.94 11.59
C ALA A 47 -11.46 -2.39 10.18
N LEU A 48 -10.28 -1.95 9.74
CA LEU A 48 -9.68 -2.40 8.49
C LEU A 48 -9.16 -3.83 8.61
N ILE A 49 -8.37 -4.14 9.64
CA ILE A 49 -7.79 -5.48 9.84
C ILE A 49 -8.89 -6.54 10.00
N ASP A 50 -9.94 -6.25 10.77
CA ASP A 50 -11.09 -7.14 10.95
C ASP A 50 -11.78 -7.44 9.60
N ARG A 51 -12.00 -6.42 8.78
CA ARG A 51 -12.60 -6.58 7.45
C ARG A 51 -11.71 -7.36 6.48
N LEU A 52 -10.39 -7.18 6.56
CA LEU A 52 -9.44 -7.89 5.70
C LEU A 52 -9.20 -9.33 6.17
N GLY A 53 -9.44 -9.66 7.44
CA GLY A 53 -9.18 -10.98 8.00
C GLY A 53 -7.68 -11.34 8.03
N ILE A 54 -6.79 -10.35 8.10
CA ILE A 54 -5.33 -10.58 8.10
C ILE A 54 -4.90 -11.13 9.45
N LEU A 55 -4.16 -12.24 9.45
CA LEU A 55 -3.62 -12.85 10.66
C LEU A 55 -2.34 -12.14 11.12
N GLU A 56 -1.39 -11.93 10.21
CA GLU A 56 -0.09 -11.31 10.49
C GLU A 56 -0.14 -9.78 10.26
N ALA A 57 -1.07 -9.11 10.93
CA ALA A 57 -1.35 -7.68 10.68
C ALA A 57 -0.21 -6.73 11.08
N ASP A 58 0.71 -7.16 11.96
CA ASP A 58 1.79 -6.35 12.53
C ASP A 58 2.75 -5.77 11.49
N TYR A 59 2.80 -6.33 10.28
CA TYR A 59 3.62 -5.83 9.18
C TYR A 59 3.03 -4.60 8.48
N PHE A 60 1.74 -4.31 8.68
CA PHE A 60 1.02 -3.29 7.93
C PHE A 60 0.54 -2.13 8.81
N ASP A 61 0.40 -0.97 8.19
CA ASP A 61 -0.18 0.21 8.82
C ASP A 61 -0.76 1.16 7.76
N LEU A 62 -1.33 2.28 8.21
CA LEU A 62 -1.92 3.30 7.36
C LEU A 62 -1.02 4.54 7.27
N GLU A 63 -0.83 5.05 6.07
CA GLU A 63 -0.24 6.35 5.80
C GLU A 63 -1.31 7.39 5.50
N TYR A 64 -1.03 8.64 5.80
CA TYR A 64 -1.85 9.77 5.38
C TYR A 64 -0.99 11.01 5.18
N VAL A 65 -1.56 11.99 4.48
CA VAL A 65 -0.97 13.33 4.38
C VAL A 65 -1.48 14.17 5.54
N ASN A 66 -0.57 14.62 6.41
CA ASN A 66 -0.90 15.43 7.56
C ASN A 66 -1.27 16.88 7.16
N LYS A 67 -1.59 17.71 8.16
CA LYS A 67 -1.97 19.12 7.95
C LYS A 67 -0.91 19.95 7.23
N ASP A 68 0.36 19.61 7.44
CA ASP A 68 1.52 20.29 6.88
C ASP A 68 1.91 19.76 5.49
N GLY A 69 1.17 18.79 4.95
CA GLY A 69 1.42 18.20 3.64
C GLY A 69 2.46 17.08 3.63
N TYR A 70 2.90 16.59 4.80
CA TYR A 70 3.85 15.49 4.91
C TYR A 70 3.14 14.14 4.99
N THR A 71 3.69 13.13 4.31
CA THR A 71 3.27 11.74 4.46
C THR A 71 3.75 11.19 5.80
N CYS A 72 2.80 10.84 6.66
CA CYS A 72 3.01 10.31 8.00
C CYS A 72 2.32 8.96 8.17
N TRP A 73 2.85 8.12 9.06
CA TRP A 73 2.12 6.95 9.57
C TRP A 73 0.99 7.40 10.50
N LEU A 74 -0.08 6.62 10.54
CA LEU A 74 -1.20 6.78 11.46
C LEU A 74 -0.70 6.77 12.91
N ASP A 75 -1.09 7.78 13.67
CA ASP A 75 -0.92 7.78 15.12
C ASP A 75 -2.11 7.04 15.74
N HIS A 76 -1.88 5.81 16.20
CA HIS A 76 -2.92 4.94 16.73
C HIS A 76 -3.59 5.52 17.99
N LEU A 77 -2.88 6.34 18.76
CA LEU A 77 -3.35 6.89 20.04
C LEU A 77 -4.16 8.18 19.89
N LYS A 78 -4.00 8.90 18.77
CA LYS A 78 -4.68 10.18 18.55
C LYS A 78 -6.01 10.00 17.82
N PRO A 79 -7.04 10.79 18.16
CA PRO A 79 -8.24 10.93 17.33
C PRO A 79 -7.88 11.35 15.90
N LEU A 80 -8.52 10.77 14.89
CA LEU A 80 -8.23 11.06 13.48
C LEU A 80 -8.39 12.56 13.16
N CYS A 81 -9.41 13.19 13.72
CA CYS A 81 -9.68 14.62 13.55
C CYS A 81 -8.57 15.54 14.10
N LYS A 82 -7.73 15.05 15.02
CA LYS A 82 -6.58 15.81 15.53
C LYS A 82 -5.36 15.69 14.64
N GLN A 83 -5.24 14.58 13.91
CA GLN A 83 -4.13 14.25 13.02
C GLN A 83 -4.29 14.85 11.62
N HIS A 84 -5.51 14.81 11.09
CA HIS A 84 -5.82 15.17 9.71
C HIS A 84 -6.33 16.62 9.59
N ASN A 85 -6.23 17.20 8.39
CA ASN A 85 -6.85 18.50 8.09
C ASN A 85 -8.36 18.31 7.88
N ALA A 86 -9.19 18.87 8.75
CA ALA A 86 -10.64 18.70 8.71
C ALA A 86 -11.32 19.26 7.44
N GLU A 87 -10.63 20.12 6.67
CA GLU A 87 -11.11 20.65 5.39
C GLU A 87 -10.84 19.72 4.21
N LYS A 88 -10.06 18.65 4.42
CA LYS A 88 -9.72 17.66 3.40
C LYS A 88 -10.47 16.35 3.63
N GLU A 89 -10.60 15.58 2.56
CA GLU A 89 -11.09 14.21 2.64
C GLU A 89 -10.10 13.34 3.42
N TYR A 90 -10.64 12.52 4.33
CA TYR A 90 -9.87 11.58 5.14
C TYR A 90 -9.44 10.39 4.27
N ILE A 91 -8.36 10.56 3.51
CA ILE A 91 -7.76 9.52 2.68
C ILE A 91 -6.52 8.96 3.37
N PHE A 92 -6.54 7.66 3.62
CA PHE A 92 -5.43 6.87 4.13
C PHE A 92 -4.98 5.86 3.08
N VAL A 93 -3.74 5.39 3.17
CA VAL A 93 -3.16 4.39 2.27
C VAL A 93 -2.67 3.22 3.10
N PHE A 94 -3.14 2.02 2.81
CA PHE A 94 -2.68 0.79 3.46
C PHE A 94 -1.33 0.37 2.88
N CYS A 95 -0.31 0.21 3.74
CA CYS A 95 1.06 -0.08 3.34
C CYS A 95 1.70 -1.11 4.25
N VAL A 96 2.72 -1.80 3.74
CA VAL A 96 3.71 -2.48 4.59
C VAL A 96 4.54 -1.43 5.31
N LYS A 97 4.58 -1.51 6.63
CA LYS A 97 5.38 -0.66 7.52
C LYS A 97 6.68 -1.33 7.93
N PHE A 98 6.62 -2.63 8.19
CA PHE A 98 7.78 -3.43 8.55
C PHE A 98 7.95 -4.52 7.51
N TYR A 99 9.06 -4.48 6.77
CA TYR A 99 9.35 -5.48 5.75
C TYR A 99 10.04 -6.67 6.43
N ALA A 100 9.42 -7.86 6.33
CA ALA A 100 10.04 -9.08 6.82
C ALA A 100 11.32 -9.35 6.03
N PRO A 101 12.47 -9.68 6.68
CA PRO A 101 13.70 -10.01 5.96
C PRO A 101 13.55 -11.27 5.08
N HIS A 102 12.61 -12.13 5.45
CA HIS A 102 12.28 -13.37 4.75
C HIS A 102 10.75 -13.45 4.54
N PRO A 103 10.18 -12.73 3.56
CA PRO A 103 8.72 -12.68 3.34
C PRO A 103 8.12 -14.05 2.98
N ASN A 104 8.91 -14.97 2.42
CA ASN A 104 8.46 -16.33 2.13
C ASN A 104 8.28 -17.22 3.39
N LEU A 105 8.71 -16.75 4.56
CA LEU A 105 8.51 -17.44 5.84
C LEU A 105 7.29 -16.92 6.61
N LEU A 106 6.59 -15.91 6.10
CA LEU A 106 5.26 -15.55 6.62
C LEU A 106 4.38 -16.79 6.56
N GLU A 107 3.56 -17.03 7.56
CA GLU A 107 2.75 -18.26 7.66
C GLU A 107 1.51 -18.15 6.76
N ASP A 108 0.88 -16.99 6.74
CA ASP A 108 -0.37 -16.72 6.06
C ASP A 108 -0.16 -16.35 4.57
N GLU A 109 -0.86 -17.06 3.68
CA GLU A 109 -0.76 -16.86 2.23
C GLU A 109 -1.27 -15.48 1.81
N TYR A 110 -2.35 -15.01 2.44
CA TYR A 110 -2.90 -13.71 2.14
C TYR A 110 -1.95 -12.58 2.54
N THR A 111 -1.24 -12.73 3.66
CA THR A 111 -0.17 -11.82 4.08
C THR A 111 0.96 -11.76 3.06
N ARG A 112 1.43 -12.92 2.54
CA ARG A 112 2.44 -12.95 1.46
C ARG A 112 1.97 -12.23 0.20
N TYR A 113 0.72 -12.45 -0.20
CA TYR A 113 0.11 -11.77 -1.35
C TYR A 113 0.04 -10.24 -1.14
N LEU A 114 -0.34 -9.76 0.05
CA LEU A 114 -0.33 -8.32 0.34
C LEU A 114 1.09 -7.74 0.27
N VAL A 115 2.11 -8.47 0.71
CA VAL A 115 3.51 -8.05 0.55
C VAL A 115 3.91 -8.04 -0.93
N SER A 116 3.47 -9.00 -1.75
CA SER A 116 3.77 -9.00 -3.20
C SER A 116 3.17 -7.78 -3.90
N LEU A 117 1.93 -7.40 -3.55
CA LEU A 117 1.31 -6.16 -4.01
C LEU A 117 2.06 -4.90 -3.55
N GLN A 118 2.64 -4.89 -2.35
CA GLN A 118 3.49 -3.78 -1.91
C GLN A 118 4.74 -3.67 -2.79
N ILE A 119 5.38 -4.79 -3.12
CA ILE A 119 6.55 -4.80 -4.01
C ILE A 119 6.19 -4.29 -5.40
N LYS A 120 5.05 -4.73 -5.96
CA LYS A 120 4.52 -4.18 -7.21
C LYS A 120 4.36 -2.66 -7.14
N ARG A 121 3.75 -2.16 -6.07
CA ARG A 121 3.55 -0.73 -5.86
C ARG A 121 4.87 0.02 -5.72
N ASP A 122 5.83 -0.52 -4.98
CA ASP A 122 7.15 0.09 -4.77
C ASP A 122 7.94 0.15 -6.08
N LEU A 123 7.84 -0.88 -6.93
CA LEU A 123 8.42 -0.89 -8.27
C LEU A 123 7.75 0.16 -9.17
N HIS A 124 6.42 0.19 -9.21
CA HIS A 124 5.64 1.18 -9.96
C HIS A 124 5.97 2.62 -9.55
N ARG A 125 6.16 2.87 -8.25
CA ARG A 125 6.46 4.21 -7.69
C ARG A 125 7.96 4.55 -7.73
N GLY A 126 8.82 3.64 -8.19
CA GLY A 126 10.27 3.83 -8.21
C GLY A 126 10.92 3.90 -6.82
N GLN A 127 10.25 3.33 -5.82
CA GLN A 127 10.72 3.26 -4.42
C GLN A 127 11.66 2.08 -4.21
N LEU A 128 11.50 1.00 -4.97
CA LEU A 128 12.42 -0.14 -4.98
C LEU A 128 13.54 0.06 -6.01
N GLN A 129 14.55 0.86 -5.65
CA GLN A 129 15.66 1.12 -6.58
C GLN A 129 16.54 -0.12 -6.75
N CYS A 130 16.71 -0.54 -8.00
CA CYS A 130 17.52 -1.69 -8.38
C CYS A 130 18.08 -1.49 -9.79
N SER A 131 18.93 -2.41 -10.26
CA SER A 131 19.40 -2.38 -11.65
C SER A 131 18.24 -2.62 -12.62
N GLU A 132 18.34 -2.09 -13.84
CA GLU A 132 17.29 -2.25 -14.86
C GLU A 132 16.96 -3.73 -15.13
N ASN A 133 17.97 -4.61 -15.14
CA ASN A 133 17.76 -6.05 -15.31
C ASN A 133 16.97 -6.65 -14.14
N THR A 134 17.23 -6.20 -12.91
CA THR A 134 16.47 -6.67 -11.73
C THR A 134 15.03 -6.15 -11.78
N ALA A 135 14.84 -4.87 -12.14
CA ALA A 135 13.52 -4.28 -12.31
C ALA A 135 12.71 -5.02 -13.39
N ALA A 136 13.34 -5.38 -14.51
CA ALA A 136 12.69 -6.13 -15.59
C ALA A 136 12.28 -7.54 -15.15
N LEU A 137 13.14 -8.22 -14.38
CA LEU A 137 12.82 -9.53 -13.81
C LEU A 137 11.67 -9.47 -12.79
N LEU A 138 11.69 -8.49 -11.87
CA LEU A 138 10.59 -8.28 -10.92
C LEU A 138 9.27 -7.96 -11.65
N ALA A 139 9.33 -7.10 -12.67
CA ALA A 139 8.19 -6.78 -13.51
C ALA A 139 7.66 -8.02 -14.24
N ALA A 140 8.53 -8.90 -14.73
CA ALA A 140 8.12 -10.15 -15.38
C ALA A 140 7.40 -11.11 -14.41
N PHE A 141 7.83 -11.23 -13.15
CA PHE A 141 7.08 -12.01 -12.16
C PHE A 141 5.68 -11.44 -11.90
N ILE A 142 5.54 -10.11 -11.83
CA ILE A 142 4.23 -9.45 -11.69
C ILE A 142 3.33 -9.76 -12.91
N VAL A 143 3.89 -9.70 -14.11
CA VAL A 143 3.19 -10.02 -15.36
C VAL A 143 2.73 -11.48 -15.38
N GLN A 144 3.62 -12.42 -15.02
CA GLN A 144 3.32 -13.85 -14.96
C GLN A 144 2.20 -14.13 -13.93
N ALA A 145 2.22 -13.46 -12.78
CA ALA A 145 1.19 -13.61 -11.76
C ALA A 145 -0.19 -13.08 -12.22
N GLU A 146 -0.23 -12.00 -12.99
CA GLU A 146 -1.48 -11.36 -13.43
C GLU A 146 -2.05 -11.92 -14.73
N LEU A 147 -1.19 -12.27 -15.69
CA LEU A 147 -1.59 -12.67 -17.04
C LEU A 147 -1.42 -14.17 -17.30
N GLY A 148 -0.68 -14.89 -16.44
CA GLY A 148 -0.29 -16.27 -16.68
C GLY A 148 0.81 -16.39 -17.74
N ASP A 149 0.93 -17.56 -18.35
CA ASP A 149 2.00 -17.87 -19.30
C ASP A 149 2.01 -16.95 -20.52
N PHE A 150 3.22 -16.69 -21.02
CA PHE A 150 3.42 -16.02 -22.30
C PHE A 150 2.85 -16.85 -23.46
N LEU A 151 1.88 -16.29 -24.20
CA LEU A 151 1.28 -16.91 -25.39
C LEU A 151 1.76 -16.22 -26.67
N GLU A 152 2.56 -16.92 -27.48
CA GLU A 152 3.13 -16.38 -28.74
C GLU A 152 2.07 -15.81 -29.70
N ASP A 153 0.90 -16.45 -29.78
CA ASP A 153 -0.18 -16.01 -30.67
C ASP A 153 -0.94 -14.77 -30.14
N THR A 154 -0.79 -14.43 -28.86
CA THR A 154 -1.52 -13.33 -28.21
C THR A 154 -0.62 -12.14 -27.92
N PHE A 155 0.59 -12.38 -27.42
CA PHE A 155 1.56 -11.36 -27.02
C PHE A 155 2.60 -11.14 -28.13
N LEU A 156 2.16 -10.54 -29.23
CA LEU A 156 2.97 -10.38 -30.44
C LEU A 156 4.18 -9.44 -30.24
N ASP A 157 4.00 -8.40 -29.43
CA ASP A 157 5.01 -7.40 -29.08
C ASP A 157 4.86 -6.99 -27.61
N HIS A 158 5.65 -6.02 -27.14
CA HIS A 158 5.59 -5.58 -25.74
C HIS A 158 4.37 -4.71 -25.40
N ALA A 159 3.45 -4.45 -26.33
CA ALA A 159 2.33 -3.52 -26.11
C ALA A 159 1.35 -4.01 -25.04
N TYR A 160 1.23 -5.33 -24.81
CA TYR A 160 0.40 -5.89 -23.74
C TYR A 160 0.84 -5.43 -22.34
N LEU A 161 2.09 -5.00 -22.19
CA LEU A 161 2.64 -4.52 -20.92
C LEU A 161 2.25 -3.07 -20.61
N ALA A 162 1.84 -2.28 -21.62
CA ALA A 162 1.64 -0.83 -21.48
C ALA A 162 0.56 -0.46 -20.44
N GLY A 163 -0.48 -1.31 -20.30
CA GLY A 163 -1.57 -1.09 -19.35
C GLY A 163 -1.22 -1.37 -17.89
N LEU A 164 -0.17 -2.17 -17.64
CA LEU A 164 0.16 -2.67 -16.30
C LEU A 164 0.93 -1.66 -15.43
N ARG A 165 1.48 -0.60 -16.05
CA ARG A 165 2.23 0.47 -15.36
C ARG A 165 3.30 -0.09 -14.41
N LEU A 166 4.17 -0.97 -14.89
CA LEU A 166 5.11 -1.72 -14.04
C LEU A 166 6.16 -0.84 -13.34
N VAL A 167 6.53 0.29 -13.95
CA VAL A 167 7.53 1.27 -13.46
C VAL A 167 7.03 2.71 -13.71
N PRO A 168 7.63 3.75 -13.11
CA PRO A 168 7.14 5.14 -13.27
C PRO A 168 7.15 5.63 -14.71
N SER A 169 8.14 5.22 -15.49
CA SER A 169 8.31 5.59 -16.89
C SER A 169 9.07 4.48 -17.62
N ALA A 170 8.33 3.56 -18.25
CA ALA A 170 8.91 2.45 -19.01
C ALA A 170 9.38 2.93 -20.39
N THR A 171 10.60 2.56 -20.79
CA THR A 171 11.06 2.72 -22.18
C THR A 171 10.72 1.47 -23.00
N PRO A 172 10.64 1.55 -24.33
CA PRO A 172 10.43 0.37 -25.19
C PRO A 172 11.47 -0.74 -24.91
N GLU A 173 12.74 -0.37 -24.75
CA GLU A 173 13.82 -1.33 -24.49
C GLU A 173 13.65 -2.05 -23.14
N PHE A 174 13.13 -1.34 -22.13
CA PHE A 174 12.79 -1.96 -20.85
C PHE A 174 11.63 -2.95 -21.01
N LEU A 175 10.59 -2.58 -21.77
CA LEU A 175 9.44 -3.46 -22.00
C LEU A 175 9.81 -4.71 -22.81
N ASP A 176 10.74 -4.59 -23.78
CA ASP A 176 11.32 -5.74 -24.49
C ASP A 176 12.02 -6.70 -23.54
N LYS A 177 12.81 -6.18 -22.58
CA LYS A 177 13.45 -7.01 -21.55
C LYS A 177 12.42 -7.70 -20.65
N VAL A 178 11.38 -6.99 -20.23
CA VAL A 178 10.28 -7.58 -19.43
C VAL A 178 9.62 -8.71 -20.21
N MET A 179 9.33 -8.51 -21.49
CA MET A 179 8.74 -9.51 -22.36
C MET A 179 9.64 -10.73 -22.54
N GLU A 180 10.96 -10.54 -22.73
CA GLU A 180 11.94 -11.63 -22.80
C GLU A 180 11.99 -12.42 -21.47
N CYS A 181 12.02 -11.72 -20.34
CA CYS A 181 11.96 -12.37 -19.03
C CYS A 181 10.64 -13.16 -18.87
N HIS A 182 9.49 -12.58 -19.21
CA HIS A 182 8.19 -13.23 -19.12
C HIS A 182 8.12 -14.54 -19.93
N ARG A 183 8.71 -14.57 -21.14
CA ARG A 183 8.83 -15.82 -21.93
C ARG A 183 9.61 -16.93 -21.22
N SER A 184 10.58 -16.58 -20.37
CA SER A 184 11.36 -17.59 -19.63
C SER A 184 10.65 -18.13 -18.39
N LEU A 185 9.47 -17.59 -18.04
CA LEU A 185 8.68 -17.98 -16.88
C LEU A 185 7.52 -18.95 -17.22
N ILE A 186 7.39 -19.38 -18.48
CA ILE A 186 6.33 -20.30 -18.91
C ILE A 186 6.31 -21.56 -18.03
N GLY A 187 5.12 -21.90 -17.53
CA GLY A 187 4.87 -23.02 -16.63
C GLY A 187 4.95 -22.65 -15.15
N GLN A 188 5.35 -21.42 -14.82
CA GLN A 188 5.32 -20.93 -13.44
C GLN A 188 3.90 -20.48 -13.07
N THR A 189 3.37 -21.02 -11.97
CA THR A 189 2.05 -20.62 -11.45
C THR A 189 2.09 -19.20 -10.86
N PRO A 190 0.94 -18.51 -10.75
CA PRO A 190 0.90 -17.19 -10.10
C PRO A 190 1.50 -17.16 -8.70
N THR A 191 1.24 -18.19 -7.88
CA THR A 191 1.79 -18.30 -6.51
C THR A 191 3.32 -18.48 -6.52
N GLU A 192 3.86 -19.23 -7.48
CA GLU A 192 5.32 -19.39 -7.63
C GLU A 192 5.96 -18.10 -8.15
N ALA A 193 5.29 -17.36 -9.02
CA ALA A 193 5.73 -16.06 -9.51
C ALA A 193 5.76 -15.03 -8.37
N ASP A 194 4.71 -14.96 -7.53
CA ASP A 194 4.70 -14.15 -6.31
C ASP A 194 5.84 -14.53 -5.35
N SER A 195 6.07 -15.83 -5.15
CA SER A 195 7.17 -16.31 -4.29
C SER A 195 8.54 -15.89 -4.83
N SER A 196 8.71 -15.95 -6.15
CA SER A 196 9.95 -15.54 -6.85
C SER A 196 10.15 -14.03 -6.82
N LEU A 197 9.06 -13.27 -6.94
CA LEU A 197 9.05 -11.82 -6.76
C LEU A 197 9.57 -11.45 -5.37
N LEU A 198 9.01 -12.06 -4.32
CA LEU A 198 9.40 -11.82 -2.93
C LEU A 198 10.86 -12.22 -2.66
N ASP A 199 11.31 -13.37 -3.18
CA ASP A 199 12.69 -13.85 -3.03
C ASP A 199 13.72 -13.00 -3.76
N THR A 200 13.33 -12.38 -4.87
CA THR A 200 14.19 -11.48 -5.63
C THR A 200 14.21 -10.10 -4.98
N ALA A 201 13.03 -9.58 -4.61
CA ALA A 201 12.89 -8.27 -3.99
C ALA A 201 13.68 -8.16 -2.68
N ARG A 202 13.65 -9.18 -1.82
CA ARG A 202 14.39 -9.15 -0.54
C ARG A 202 15.92 -9.06 -0.67
N LYS A 203 16.46 -9.35 -1.87
CA LYS A 203 17.90 -9.28 -2.17
C LYS A 203 18.30 -7.91 -2.74
N VAL A 204 17.34 -7.06 -3.10
CA VAL A 204 17.59 -5.69 -3.55
C VAL A 204 18.05 -4.85 -2.36
N GLU A 205 19.11 -4.07 -2.55
CA GLU A 205 19.70 -3.23 -1.49
C GLU A 205 18.68 -2.28 -0.84
N MET A 206 17.75 -1.76 -1.63
CA MET A 206 16.71 -0.84 -1.19
C MET A 206 15.43 -1.52 -0.67
N TYR A 207 15.46 -2.83 -0.44
CA TYR A 207 14.31 -3.57 0.08
C TYR A 207 13.89 -3.06 1.46
N GLY A 208 12.64 -2.60 1.58
CA GLY A 208 12.09 -2.06 2.82
C GLY A 208 12.68 -0.73 3.27
N ILE A 209 13.54 -0.09 2.47
CA ILE A 209 14.14 1.21 2.78
C ILE A 209 13.26 2.32 2.19
N ARG A 210 12.75 3.20 3.05
CA ARG A 210 11.95 4.36 2.64
C ARG A 210 12.72 5.65 2.81
N LEU A 211 13.42 6.04 1.74
CA LEU A 211 14.17 7.28 1.71
C LEU A 211 13.27 8.50 1.94
N LYS A 212 13.50 9.23 3.04
CA LYS A 212 12.89 10.54 3.30
C LYS A 212 13.88 11.64 2.90
N PRO A 213 13.51 12.56 1.99
CA PRO A 213 14.38 13.67 1.63
C PRO A 213 14.52 14.61 2.84
N VAL A 214 15.76 14.83 3.26
CA VAL A 214 16.13 15.80 4.29
C VAL A 214 16.84 16.97 3.62
N ARG A 215 16.41 18.19 3.94
CA ARG A 215 17.13 19.40 3.55
C ARG A 215 18.13 19.74 4.66
N VAL A 216 19.42 19.69 4.34
CA VAL A 216 20.48 20.16 5.24
C VAL A 216 21.15 21.35 4.55
N SER A 217 20.68 22.55 4.88
CA SER A 217 21.01 23.84 4.24
C SER A 217 20.59 23.95 2.76
N SER A 218 20.50 25.18 2.25
CA SER A 218 19.86 25.56 0.97
C SER A 218 20.44 24.94 -0.30
N LEU A 219 21.50 24.13 -0.22
CA LEU A 219 22.21 23.58 -1.38
C LEU A 219 22.38 22.05 -1.40
N LEU A 220 22.02 21.31 -0.34
CA LEU A 220 22.13 19.83 -0.35
C LEU A 220 20.84 19.12 0.07
N ARG A 221 20.43 18.14 -0.75
CA ARG A 221 19.43 17.13 -0.39
C ARG A 221 20.13 15.85 0.03
N PHE A 222 19.82 15.37 1.22
CA PHE A 222 20.21 14.04 1.70
C PHE A 222 18.97 13.15 1.77
N TYR A 223 19.16 11.84 1.80
CA TYR A 223 18.09 10.89 2.07
C TYR A 223 18.39 10.13 3.36
N LEU A 224 17.42 10.06 4.28
CA LEU A 224 17.48 9.18 5.45
C LEU A 224 16.68 7.92 5.17
N ALA A 225 17.26 6.77 5.50
CA ALA A 225 16.61 5.47 5.52
C ALA A 225 15.73 5.31 6.76
#